data_AF-A0A7W1QEL9-F1
#
_entry.id   AF-A0A7W1QEL9-F1
#
_cell.length_a   1.000
_cell.length_b   1.000
_cell.length_c   1.000
_cell.angle_alpha   90.00
_cell.angle_beta   90.00
_cell.angle_gamma   90.00
#
_symmetry.space_group_name_H-M   'P 1'
#
loop_
_entity.id
_entity.type
_entity.pdbx_description
1 polymer ?
#
loop_
_entity_poly.entity_id
_entity_poly.type
_entity_poly.pdbx_seq_one_letter_code
_entity_poly.pdbx_strand_id
1 'polypeptide(L)'
;MATVTRTVSEICLQARSAARPLAALDTDTKNAALHAIADALFARCDEILEANARDVEAGRAGGLGSALLDRLALDEGRVAGIAQGTRAVAALPDPVGELLEGRRLPNGLDVRRVRVPFGVVAVVYEARPNVTIDAAALCLKSGNAIVLRGSSSAAHSNAVLAAIAQEAAQEAG
;
A
#
# COMPACT_ATOMS: atom_id res chain seq x y z
N MET A 1 -7.31 29.48 9.61
CA MET A 1 -7.45 28.85 8.27
C MET A 1 -8.33 27.64 8.43
N ALA A 2 -9.46 27.58 7.73
CA ALA A 2 -10.33 26.40 7.78
C ALA A 2 -9.61 25.23 7.08
N THR A 3 -9.11 24.28 7.84
CA THR A 3 -8.53 23.05 7.31
C THR A 3 -9.67 22.27 6.65
N VAL A 4 -9.65 22.16 5.32
CA VAL A 4 -10.64 21.34 4.60
C VAL A 4 -10.30 19.89 4.88
N THR A 5 -10.93 19.32 5.91
CA THR A 5 -10.83 17.89 6.22
C THR A 5 -11.52 17.13 5.10
N ARG A 6 -10.76 16.35 4.32
CA ARG A 6 -11.35 15.44 3.32
C ARG A 6 -12.26 14.45 4.03
N THR A 7 -13.48 14.31 3.53
CA THR A 7 -14.42 13.32 4.03
C THR A 7 -14.00 11.91 3.60
N VAL A 8 -14.38 10.90 4.36
CA VAL A 8 -14.17 9.49 3.98
C VAL A 8 -14.78 9.21 2.59
N SER A 9 -15.94 9.80 2.32
CA SER A 9 -16.62 9.70 1.02
C SER A 9 -15.76 10.23 -0.13
N GLU A 10 -15.12 11.39 0.04
CA GLU A 10 -14.21 11.96 -0.97
C GLU A 10 -13.00 11.07 -1.23
N ILE A 11 -12.39 10.52 -0.18
CA ILE A 11 -11.25 9.60 -0.28
C ILE A 11 -11.66 8.34 -1.06
N CYS A 12 -12.82 7.75 -0.73
CA CYS A 12 -13.33 6.57 -1.44
C CYS A 12 -13.67 6.88 -2.90
N LEU A 13 -14.19 8.07 -3.22
CA LEU A 13 -14.45 8.49 -4.59
C LEU A 13 -13.16 8.65 -5.39
N GLN A 14 -12.10 9.21 -4.79
CA GLN A 14 -10.78 9.30 -5.41
C GLN A 14 -10.18 7.93 -5.67
N ALA A 15 -10.24 7.02 -4.68
CA ALA A 15 -9.76 5.64 -4.86
C ALA A 15 -10.53 4.92 -5.97
N ARG A 16 -11.86 5.10 -6.05
CA ARG A 16 -12.67 4.54 -7.15
C ARG A 16 -12.26 5.07 -8.52
N SER A 17 -11.93 6.36 -8.62
CA SER A 17 -11.43 6.96 -9.87
C SER A 17 -10.06 6.42 -10.24
N ALA A 18 -9.17 6.16 -9.27
CA ALA A 18 -7.85 5.60 -9.49
C ALA A 18 -7.85 4.09 -9.81
N ALA A 19 -8.87 3.34 -9.36
CA ALA A 19 -8.95 1.89 -9.56
C ALA A 19 -8.97 1.47 -11.05
N ARG A 20 -9.60 2.27 -11.91
CA ARG A 20 -9.68 1.98 -13.36
C ARG A 20 -8.33 2.06 -14.07
N PRO A 21 -7.58 3.17 -14.00
CA PRO A 21 -6.25 3.22 -14.61
C PRO A 21 -5.29 2.21 -13.98
N LEU A 22 -5.34 2.01 -12.66
CA LEU A 22 -4.52 0.97 -11.99
C LEU A 22 -4.77 -0.44 -12.53
N ALA A 23 -6.03 -0.79 -12.82
CA ALA A 23 -6.39 -2.09 -13.38
C ALA A 23 -5.89 -2.29 -14.83
N ALA A 24 -5.53 -1.21 -15.53
CA ALA A 24 -5.05 -1.23 -16.91
C ALA A 24 -3.51 -1.17 -17.00
N LEU A 25 -2.79 -0.97 -15.88
CA LEU A 25 -1.34 -0.96 -15.88
C LEU A 25 -0.78 -2.35 -16.20
N ASP A 26 0.27 -2.38 -17.02
CA ASP A 26 1.04 -3.58 -17.25
C ASP A 26 1.87 -3.99 -16.02
N THR A 27 2.38 -5.23 -16.07
CA THR A 27 3.17 -5.81 -14.98
C THR A 27 4.45 -5.04 -14.71
N ASP A 28 5.11 -4.53 -15.76
CA ASP A 28 6.42 -3.89 -15.64
C ASP A 28 6.29 -2.53 -14.94
N THR A 29 5.27 -1.76 -15.26
CA THR A 29 4.95 -0.49 -14.60
C THR A 29 4.63 -0.69 -13.12
N LYS A 30 3.79 -1.70 -12.80
CA LYS A 30 3.48 -2.04 -11.40
C LYS A 30 4.74 -2.48 -10.63
N ASN A 31 5.61 -3.26 -11.25
CA ASN A 31 6.86 -3.71 -10.64
C ASN A 31 7.86 -2.56 -10.46
N ALA A 32 7.97 -1.67 -11.44
CA ALA A 32 8.82 -0.48 -11.36
C ALA A 32 8.41 0.42 -10.20
N ALA A 33 7.10 0.65 -10.03
CA ALA A 33 6.57 1.39 -8.89
C ALA A 33 6.89 0.71 -7.55
N LEU A 34 6.76 -0.62 -7.45
CA LEU A 34 7.13 -1.36 -6.23
C LEU A 34 8.63 -1.27 -5.92
N HIS A 35 9.49 -1.33 -6.93
CA HIS A 35 10.93 -1.14 -6.74
C HIS A 35 11.26 0.29 -6.31
N ALA A 36 10.65 1.30 -6.94
CA ALA A 36 10.81 2.70 -6.57
C ALA A 36 10.38 2.96 -5.11
N ILE A 37 9.25 2.39 -4.69
CA ILE A 37 8.80 2.47 -3.29
C ILE A 37 9.87 1.86 -2.35
N ALA A 38 10.38 0.66 -2.68
CA ALA A 38 11.39 0.00 -1.85
C ALA A 38 12.70 0.82 -1.75
N ASP A 39 13.13 1.43 -2.84
CA ASP A 39 14.32 2.28 -2.88
C ASP A 39 14.11 3.57 -2.07
N ALA A 40 12.94 4.21 -2.22
CA ALA A 40 12.59 5.43 -1.51
C ALA A 40 12.48 5.21 0.01
N LEU A 41 11.94 4.08 0.45
CA LEU A 41 11.89 3.71 1.88
C LEU A 41 13.29 3.61 2.49
N PHE A 42 14.24 3.06 1.74
CA PHE A 42 15.63 2.96 2.19
C PHE A 42 16.31 4.34 2.20
N ALA A 43 16.14 5.13 1.13
CA ALA A 43 16.74 6.46 1.01
C ALA A 43 16.20 7.47 2.04
N ARG A 44 14.95 7.30 2.49
CA ARG A 44 14.27 8.17 3.46
C ARG A 44 14.08 7.50 4.83
N CYS A 45 14.96 6.55 5.17
CA CYS A 45 14.90 5.81 6.43
C CYS A 45 14.87 6.76 7.65
N ASP A 46 15.74 7.77 7.66
CA ASP A 46 15.83 8.73 8.76
C ASP A 46 14.51 9.48 9.00
N GLU A 47 13.82 9.89 7.93
CA GLU A 47 12.52 10.56 8.00
C GLU A 47 11.44 9.66 8.61
N ILE A 48 11.45 8.37 8.23
CA ILE A 48 10.52 7.36 8.76
C ILE A 48 10.79 7.14 10.26
N LEU A 49 12.05 7.00 10.66
CA LEU A 49 12.43 6.77 12.04
C LEU A 49 12.15 7.98 12.93
N GLU A 50 12.36 9.20 12.43
CA GLU A 50 12.00 10.42 13.15
C GLU A 50 10.50 10.50 13.39
N ALA A 51 9.68 10.23 12.37
CA ALA A 51 8.22 10.19 12.51
C ALA A 51 7.77 9.10 13.49
N ASN A 52 8.40 7.92 13.43
CA ASN A 52 8.08 6.82 14.32
C ASN A 52 8.46 7.09 15.78
N ALA A 53 9.59 7.75 16.03
CA ALA A 53 9.99 8.13 17.38
C ALA A 53 8.94 9.00 18.07
N ARG A 54 8.32 9.93 17.32
CA ARG A 54 7.22 10.78 17.82
C ARG A 54 5.99 9.96 18.19
N ASP A 55 5.60 9.00 17.34
CA ASP A 55 4.48 8.09 17.63
C ASP A 55 4.76 7.22 18.87
N VAL A 56 5.97 6.67 19.00
CA VAL A 56 6.38 5.83 20.13
C VAL A 56 6.42 6.62 21.44
N GLU A 57 6.94 7.85 21.40
CA GLU A 57 6.96 8.75 22.55
C GLU A 57 5.54 9.12 22.99
N ALA A 58 4.69 9.54 22.05
CA ALA A 58 3.29 9.85 22.31
C ALA A 58 2.53 8.63 22.84
N GLY A 59 2.77 7.44 22.27
CA GLY A 59 2.21 6.18 22.75
C GLY A 59 2.63 5.88 24.19
N ARG A 60 3.92 6.05 24.52
CA ARG A 60 4.44 5.84 25.87
C ARG A 60 3.81 6.83 26.86
N ALA A 61 3.76 8.11 26.52
CA ALA A 61 3.13 9.14 27.34
C ALA A 61 1.62 8.91 27.51
N GLY A 62 0.96 8.37 26.49
CA GLY A 62 -0.46 8.00 26.50
C GLY A 62 -0.78 6.67 27.18
N GLY A 63 0.19 5.99 27.79
CA GLY A 63 -0.02 4.74 28.52
C GLY A 63 -0.24 3.51 27.62
N LEU A 64 0.24 3.54 26.38
CA LEU A 64 0.18 2.41 25.47
C LEU A 64 0.98 1.23 26.05
N GLY A 65 0.38 0.03 26.07
CA GLY A 65 1.02 -1.17 26.60
C GLY A 65 2.29 -1.55 25.84
N SER A 66 3.24 -2.18 26.52
CA SER A 66 4.56 -2.57 25.96
C SER A 66 4.46 -3.39 24.67
N ALA A 67 3.49 -4.31 24.58
CA ALA A 67 3.27 -5.12 23.37
C ALA A 67 2.78 -4.30 22.17
N LEU A 68 2.05 -3.21 22.40
CA LEU A 68 1.61 -2.31 21.33
C LEU A 68 2.72 -1.33 20.94
N LEU A 69 3.53 -0.88 21.91
CA LEU A 69 4.74 -0.09 21.63
C LEU A 69 5.75 -0.88 20.80
N ASP A 70 5.94 -2.17 21.08
CA ASP A 70 6.82 -3.01 20.26
C ASP A 70 6.29 -3.15 18.84
N ARG A 71 4.98 -3.33 18.63
CA ARG A 71 4.40 -3.38 17.28
C ARG A 71 4.50 -2.04 16.53
N LEU A 72 4.44 -0.93 17.27
CA LEU A 72 4.51 0.41 16.74
C LEU A 72 5.93 0.80 16.34
N ALA A 73 6.93 0.38 17.11
CA ALA A 73 8.31 0.80 16.92
C ALA A 73 8.88 0.34 15.57
N LEU A 74 9.62 1.23 14.93
CA LEU A 74 10.45 0.96 13.77
C LEU A 74 11.92 1.18 14.15
N ASP A 75 12.78 0.38 13.56
CA ASP A 75 14.23 0.54 13.55
C ASP A 75 14.70 0.37 12.10
N GLU A 76 15.97 0.65 11.83
CA GLU A 76 16.55 0.52 10.48
C GLU A 76 16.32 -0.87 9.88
N GLY A 77 16.42 -1.92 10.71
CA GLY A 77 16.21 -3.31 10.28
C GLY A 77 14.76 -3.58 9.87
N ARG A 78 13.78 -3.04 10.60
CA ARG A 78 12.36 -3.13 10.27
C ARG A 78 12.04 -2.35 8.99
N VAL A 79 12.61 -1.16 8.79
CA VAL A 79 12.45 -0.38 7.54
C VAL A 79 13.06 -1.13 6.36
N ALA A 80 14.27 -1.67 6.50
CA ALA A 80 14.91 -2.51 5.49
C ALA A 80 14.07 -3.77 5.19
N GLY A 81 13.47 -4.38 6.21
CA GLY A 81 12.54 -5.50 6.08
C GLY A 81 11.30 -5.15 5.26
N ILE A 82 10.70 -3.98 5.49
CA ILE A 82 9.55 -3.48 4.70
C ILE A 82 9.94 -3.27 3.24
N ALA A 83 11.10 -2.64 2.98
CA ALA A 83 11.59 -2.44 1.62
C ALA A 83 11.85 -3.79 0.92
N GLN A 84 12.44 -4.76 1.62
CA GLN A 84 12.67 -6.11 1.09
C GLN A 84 11.36 -6.86 0.83
N GLY A 85 10.37 -6.75 1.72
CA GLY A 85 9.03 -7.28 1.53
C GLY A 85 8.37 -6.70 0.27
N THR A 86 8.53 -5.41 0.03
CA THR A 86 8.03 -4.72 -1.17
C THR A 86 8.68 -5.27 -2.45
N ARG A 87 10.01 -5.47 -2.45
CA ARG A 87 10.71 -6.12 -3.58
C ARG A 87 10.27 -7.57 -3.78
N ALA A 88 9.99 -8.30 -2.69
CA ALA A 88 9.47 -9.66 -2.79
C ALA A 88 8.08 -9.69 -3.44
N VAL A 89 7.20 -8.71 -3.15
CA VAL A 89 5.91 -8.57 -3.82
C VAL A 89 6.07 -8.26 -5.31
N ALA A 90 7.04 -7.41 -5.69
CA ALA A 90 7.34 -7.14 -7.10
C ALA A 90 7.71 -8.42 -7.87
N ALA A 91 8.47 -9.31 -7.24
CA ALA A 91 8.89 -10.58 -7.82
C ALA A 91 7.78 -11.64 -7.96
N LEU A 92 6.61 -11.44 -7.33
CA LEU A 92 5.49 -12.36 -7.49
C LEU A 92 4.95 -12.33 -8.94
N PRO A 93 4.34 -13.43 -9.43
CA PRO A 93 3.59 -13.39 -10.67
C PRO A 93 2.47 -12.33 -10.60
N ASP A 94 2.24 -11.64 -11.72
CA ASP A 94 1.10 -10.74 -11.83
C ASP A 94 -0.20 -11.54 -11.98
N PRO A 95 -1.16 -11.41 -11.05
CA PRO A 95 -2.42 -12.15 -11.15
C PRO A 95 -3.37 -11.53 -12.20
N VAL A 96 -3.18 -10.27 -12.61
CA VAL A 96 -4.14 -9.55 -13.43
C VAL A 96 -4.07 -10.02 -14.88
N GLY A 97 -5.21 -10.39 -15.47
CA GLY A 97 -5.29 -10.88 -16.84
C GLY A 97 -5.06 -12.38 -17.01
N GLU A 98 -4.81 -13.12 -15.94
CA GLU A 98 -4.65 -14.58 -15.96
C GLU A 98 -5.93 -15.26 -16.51
N LEU A 99 -5.80 -16.06 -17.57
CA LEU A 99 -6.87 -16.91 -18.10
C LEU A 99 -7.02 -18.16 -17.23
N LEU A 100 -8.12 -18.26 -16.51
CA LEU A 100 -8.38 -19.38 -15.61
C LEU A 100 -9.02 -20.56 -16.36
N GLU A 101 -9.99 -20.27 -17.22
CA GLU A 101 -10.73 -21.26 -18.00
C GLU A 101 -11.16 -20.66 -19.34
N GLY A 102 -11.23 -21.47 -20.39
CA GLY A 102 -11.73 -21.02 -21.69
C GLY A 102 -12.24 -22.17 -22.54
N ARG A 103 -13.28 -21.92 -23.32
CA ARG A 103 -13.80 -22.87 -24.32
C ARG A 103 -14.52 -22.16 -25.46
N ARG A 104 -14.55 -22.81 -26.63
CA ARG A 104 -15.39 -22.41 -27.75
C ARG A 104 -16.71 -23.17 -27.71
N LEU A 105 -17.82 -22.44 -27.80
CA LEU A 105 -19.17 -23.02 -27.81
C LEU A 105 -19.53 -23.56 -29.20
N PRO A 106 -20.51 -24.48 -29.32
CA PRO A 106 -20.94 -25.03 -30.62
C PRO A 106 -21.46 -23.97 -31.61
N ASN A 107 -21.92 -22.82 -31.11
CA ASN A 107 -22.35 -21.69 -31.93
C ASN A 107 -21.19 -20.77 -32.38
N GLY A 108 -19.95 -21.14 -32.07
CA GLY A 108 -18.74 -20.43 -32.49
C GLY A 108 -18.22 -19.36 -31.53
N LEU A 109 -18.93 -19.05 -30.43
CA LEU A 109 -18.51 -18.05 -29.43
C LEU A 109 -17.36 -18.55 -28.54
N ASP A 110 -16.39 -17.69 -28.27
CA ASP A 110 -15.33 -17.95 -27.29
C ASP A 110 -15.73 -17.42 -25.91
N VAL A 111 -15.76 -18.31 -24.93
CA VAL A 111 -16.05 -17.96 -23.53
C VAL A 111 -14.77 -18.14 -22.72
N ARG A 112 -14.40 -17.11 -21.94
CA ARG A 112 -13.19 -17.09 -21.12
C ARG A 112 -13.50 -16.57 -19.72
N ARG A 113 -12.90 -17.17 -18.71
CA ARG A 113 -12.86 -16.67 -17.34
C ARG A 113 -11.48 -16.10 -17.08
N VAL A 114 -11.39 -14.79 -16.89
CA VAL A 114 -10.13 -14.05 -16.71
C VAL A 114 -10.11 -13.42 -15.32
N ARG A 115 -8.96 -13.44 -14.66
CA ARG A 115 -8.77 -12.77 -13.36
C ARG A 115 -8.66 -11.26 -13.54
N VAL A 116 -9.44 -10.52 -12.75
CA VAL A 116 -9.44 -9.04 -12.74
C VAL A 116 -9.30 -8.54 -11.29
N PRO A 117 -8.83 -7.30 -11.08
CA PRO A 117 -8.78 -6.69 -9.75
C PRO A 117 -10.19 -6.53 -9.17
N PHE A 118 -10.29 -6.45 -7.84
CA PHE A 118 -11.54 -6.11 -7.15
C PHE A 118 -11.94 -4.65 -7.39
N GLY A 119 -10.96 -3.77 -7.59
CA GLY A 119 -11.14 -2.34 -7.80
C GLY A 119 -10.57 -1.54 -6.64
N VAL A 120 -11.31 -1.41 -5.54
CA VAL A 120 -10.89 -0.67 -4.35
C VAL A 120 -10.86 -1.61 -3.14
N VAL A 121 -9.75 -1.60 -2.41
CA VAL A 121 -9.57 -2.34 -1.15
C VAL A 121 -9.40 -1.35 -0.01
N ALA A 122 -10.25 -1.46 1.01
CA ALA A 122 -10.11 -0.69 2.25
C ALA A 122 -9.43 -1.55 3.31
N VAL A 123 -8.35 -1.04 3.91
CA VAL A 123 -7.58 -1.75 4.93
C VAL A 123 -7.60 -0.95 6.23
N VAL A 124 -8.14 -1.57 7.28
CA VAL A 124 -8.19 -1.02 8.63
C VAL A 124 -7.22 -1.80 9.50
N TYR A 125 -6.29 -1.12 10.15
CA TYR A 125 -5.22 -1.75 10.92
C TYR A 125 -4.79 -0.91 12.13
N GLU A 126 -4.07 -1.53 13.05
CA GLU A 126 -3.70 -0.94 14.33
C GLU A 126 -2.21 -1.09 14.63
N ALA A 127 -1.59 -0.02 15.14
CA ALA A 127 -0.27 0.05 15.78
C ALA A 127 0.84 -0.75 15.07
N ARG A 128 0.80 -0.81 13.73
CA ARG A 128 1.75 -1.54 12.89
C ARG A 128 2.04 -0.72 11.64
N PRO A 129 3.01 0.21 11.69
CA PRO A 129 3.30 1.09 10.56
C PRO A 129 3.66 0.34 9.27
N ASN A 130 4.31 -0.82 9.38
CA ASN A 130 4.68 -1.66 8.25
C ASN A 130 3.48 -2.06 7.36
N VAL A 131 2.30 -2.24 7.95
CA VAL A 131 1.08 -2.63 7.23
C VAL A 131 0.69 -1.60 6.16
N THR A 132 1.05 -0.32 6.36
CA THR A 132 0.86 0.74 5.36
C THR A 132 1.46 0.34 4.01
N ILE A 133 2.71 -0.12 4.02
CA ILE A 133 3.44 -0.49 2.81
C ILE A 133 3.07 -1.91 2.35
N ASP A 134 3.00 -2.88 3.27
CA ASP A 134 2.70 -4.26 2.92
C ASP A 134 1.36 -4.38 2.18
N ALA A 135 0.33 -3.68 2.68
CA ALA A 135 -0.99 -3.67 2.06
C ALA A 135 -1.00 -2.90 0.73
N ALA A 136 -0.32 -1.73 0.67
CA ALA A 136 -0.22 -0.94 -0.55
C ALA A 136 0.50 -1.70 -1.66
N ALA A 137 1.60 -2.40 -1.33
CA ALA A 137 2.37 -3.18 -2.28
C ALA A 137 1.54 -4.31 -2.90
N LEU A 138 0.83 -5.08 -2.08
CA LEU A 138 -0.06 -6.15 -2.56
C LEU A 138 -1.21 -5.61 -3.40
N CYS A 139 -1.82 -4.50 -3.00
CA CYS A 139 -2.89 -3.87 -3.76
C CYS A 139 -2.38 -3.36 -5.12
N LEU A 140 -1.24 -2.69 -5.14
CA LEU A 140 -0.62 -2.20 -6.37
C LEU A 140 -0.30 -3.36 -7.32
N LYS A 141 0.37 -4.41 -6.84
CA LYS A 141 0.70 -5.61 -7.64
C LYS A 141 -0.54 -6.23 -8.28
N SER A 142 -1.62 -6.32 -7.50
CA SER A 142 -2.89 -6.91 -7.91
C SER A 142 -3.84 -5.94 -8.65
N GLY A 143 -3.37 -4.73 -8.99
CA GLY A 143 -4.15 -3.75 -9.77
C GLY A 143 -5.31 -3.11 -9.02
N ASN A 144 -5.27 -3.06 -7.69
CA ASN A 144 -6.30 -2.48 -6.84
C ASN A 144 -5.86 -1.11 -6.32
N ALA A 145 -6.78 -0.14 -6.31
CA ALA A 145 -6.63 1.05 -5.49
C ALA A 145 -6.81 0.69 -4.01
N ILE A 146 -6.13 1.42 -3.12
CA ILE A 146 -6.16 1.16 -1.69
C ILE A 146 -6.63 2.39 -0.90
N VAL A 147 -7.45 2.16 0.13
CA VAL A 147 -7.78 3.14 1.16
C VAL A 147 -7.26 2.61 2.50
N LEU A 148 -6.33 3.34 3.10
CA LEU A 148 -5.68 2.95 4.36
C LEU A 148 -6.29 3.73 5.53
N ARG A 149 -6.73 3.01 6.57
CA ARG A 149 -7.15 3.59 7.85
C ARG A 149 -6.35 2.94 8.98
N GLY A 150 -5.21 3.53 9.29
CA GLY A 150 -4.39 3.17 10.46
C GLY A 150 -4.95 3.72 11.78
N SER A 151 -4.42 3.22 12.90
CA SER A 151 -4.70 3.79 14.22
C SER A 151 -4.06 5.16 14.40
N SER A 152 -4.65 5.99 15.26
CA SER A 152 -4.09 7.29 15.65
C SER A 152 -2.73 7.18 16.34
N SER A 153 -2.41 6.03 16.93
CA SER A 153 -1.12 5.75 17.58
C SER A 153 0.07 5.66 16.63
N ALA A 154 -0.17 5.54 15.32
CA ALA A 154 0.86 5.45 14.28
C ALA A 154 0.71 6.57 13.24
N ALA A 155 0.07 7.68 13.61
CA ALA A 155 -0.36 8.69 12.65
C ALA A 155 0.81 9.33 11.91
N HIS A 156 1.92 9.61 12.59
CA HIS A 156 3.10 10.22 11.97
C HIS A 156 3.80 9.24 11.03
N SER A 157 4.02 8.01 11.48
CA SER A 157 4.67 6.94 10.70
C SER A 157 3.86 6.62 9.45
N ASN A 158 2.54 6.43 9.58
CA ASN A 158 1.67 6.07 8.46
C ASN A 158 1.61 7.20 7.42
N ALA A 159 1.60 8.45 7.86
CA ALA A 159 1.58 9.60 6.95
C ALA A 159 2.86 9.67 6.11
N VAL A 160 4.04 9.53 6.73
CA VAL A 160 5.33 9.53 6.03
C VAL A 160 5.44 8.34 5.08
N LEU A 161 5.12 7.14 5.55
CA LEU A 161 5.16 5.93 4.71
C LEU A 161 4.22 6.02 3.51
N ALA A 162 3.00 6.52 3.70
CA ALA A 162 2.04 6.71 2.61
C ALA A 162 2.50 7.78 1.61
N ALA A 163 3.08 8.88 2.08
CA ALA A 163 3.62 9.93 1.22
C ALA A 163 4.79 9.42 0.37
N ILE A 164 5.77 8.76 0.99
CA ILE A 164 6.89 8.12 0.29
C ILE A 164 6.37 7.16 -0.79
N ALA A 165 5.43 6.29 -0.44
CA ALA A 165 4.91 5.32 -1.38
C ALA A 165 4.15 5.97 -2.54
N GLN A 166 3.36 7.01 -2.27
CA GLN A 166 2.62 7.75 -3.28
C GLN A 166 3.55 8.48 -4.25
N GLU A 167 4.54 9.19 -3.73
CA GLU A 167 5.52 9.95 -4.54
C GLU A 167 6.33 8.99 -5.42
N ALA A 168 6.89 7.93 -4.85
CA ALA A 168 7.69 6.95 -5.59
C ALA A 168 6.87 6.20 -6.65
N ALA A 169 5.61 5.84 -6.35
CA ALA A 169 4.74 5.21 -7.33
C ALA A 169 4.41 6.15 -8.50
N GLN A 170 4.12 7.42 -8.21
CA GLN A 170 3.77 8.41 -9.22
C GLN A 170 4.95 8.75 -10.15
N GLU A 171 6.18 8.74 -9.63
CA GLU A 171 7.39 8.91 -10.44
C GLU A 171 7.66 7.74 -11.40
N ALA A 172 7.14 6.56 -11.08
CA ALA A 172 7.30 5.35 -11.88
C ALA A 172 6.26 5.18 -13.01
N GLY A 173 5.21 6.01 -13.06
CA GLY A 173 4.16 6.03 -14.11
C GLY A 173 2.77 5.70 -13.60
#